data_AF-A0A3A4U122-F1
#
_entry.id   AF-A0A3A4U122-F1
#
_cell.length_a   1.000
_cell.length_b   1.000
_cell.length_c   1.000
_cell.angle_alpha   90.00
_cell.angle_beta   90.00
_cell.angle_gamma   90.00
#
_symmetry.space_group_name_H-M   'P 1'
#
loop_
_entity.id
_entity.type
_entity.pdbx_description
1 polymer ?
#
loop_
_entity_poly.entity_id
_entity_poly.type
_entity_poly.pdbx_seq_one_letter_code
_entity_poly.pdbx_strand_id
1 'polypeptide(L)'
;MRTALGLLGAILFVSASPSTALAYDCGYHWDLTRDALAQAGFGPDAVAVVEVENFYADGFSSATQVIDNRWVRALSLDDDWGALFGPAEMRLLSDESFHFSGLENSAEVEDRWDQLVRGTYHAAKTAEREGDARGLLSVLGTSLHAVQDFYAHSNWAALESRGLGPALVPDPTWFDLPRAARARADVYTSRPGADPAKDHPGEDDVFVRCYRQAFYASRQWAELVRSWLDEDFWGRAARLSAPEIWRERELVRSLALYSGHWKGPSSERIAGLAVVGGLYTRRADRAAIGRWARYARLAATGSAEAPDAVPVPVVPDSLPPVPRQTWVAVRVEEVKETDRDKVFDVDPFGRADFYAEVTVNGRVYTEAVHFGSDHVTTEAWLTLAPLLPGTSQVSLSVAIRDQDTVLGSAWPRGGGGDDLCDINPEPGYRTWTAELSLADLAAAGSPAGGLGVSTDGWRAAPGDGAEAAAKFVIELLESGRDLGPRPGVKDQEVSARDR
;
A
#
# COMPACT_ATOMS: atom_id res chain seq x y z
N MET A 1 -8.59 -50.20 -1.55
CA MET A 1 -9.56 -49.16 -1.99
C MET A 1 -10.59 -48.85 -0.89
N ARG A 2 -10.15 -48.45 0.31
CA ARG A 2 -11.00 -47.90 1.39
C ARG A 2 -10.09 -47.14 2.37
N THR A 3 -9.70 -45.91 2.03
CA THR A 3 -9.08 -44.90 2.93
C THR A 3 -8.72 -43.65 2.11
N ALA A 4 -9.67 -42.71 1.90
CA ALA A 4 -9.36 -41.36 1.37
C ALA A 4 -10.52 -40.33 1.44
N LEU A 5 -11.59 -40.55 2.21
CA LEU A 5 -12.63 -39.53 2.39
C LEU A 5 -12.98 -39.44 3.87
N GLY A 6 -12.44 -38.42 4.55
CA GLY A 6 -12.72 -38.18 5.95
C GLY A 6 -11.72 -37.23 6.61
N LEU A 7 -11.47 -36.06 6.01
CA LEU A 7 -10.68 -34.97 6.61
C LEU A 7 -10.99 -33.67 5.85
N LEU A 8 -12.22 -33.17 5.99
CA LEU A 8 -12.67 -31.90 5.39
C LEU A 8 -13.86 -31.33 6.18
N GLY A 9 -13.74 -31.27 7.51
CA GLY A 9 -14.88 -30.93 8.37
C GLY A 9 -14.57 -30.36 9.75
N ALA A 10 -13.40 -29.75 9.94
CA ALA A 10 -13.10 -29.03 11.18
C ALA A 10 -12.17 -27.85 10.93
N ILE A 11 -12.70 -26.78 10.35
CA ILE A 11 -12.09 -25.45 10.46
C ILE A 11 -12.38 -24.98 11.88
N LEU A 12 -11.44 -25.27 12.79
CA LEU A 12 -11.47 -24.78 14.16
C LEU A 12 -11.21 -23.27 14.15
N PHE A 13 -12.24 -22.49 14.47
CA PHE A 13 -12.12 -21.09 14.87
C PHE A 13 -11.26 -21.01 16.13
N VAL A 14 -9.96 -20.78 15.96
CA VAL A 14 -9.07 -20.42 17.06
C VAL A 14 -9.14 -18.90 17.20
N SER A 15 -9.67 -18.46 18.34
CA SER A 15 -9.69 -17.07 18.78
C SER A 15 -8.29 -16.45 18.68
N ALA A 16 -8.17 -15.39 17.89
CA ALA A 16 -6.97 -14.60 17.74
C ALA A 16 -6.52 -14.04 19.09
N SER A 17 -5.33 -14.42 19.55
CA SER A 17 -4.58 -13.55 20.45
C SER A 17 -4.24 -12.28 19.67
N PRO A 18 -4.29 -11.08 20.27
CA PRO A 18 -3.73 -9.90 19.63
C PRO A 18 -2.24 -10.15 19.45
N SER A 19 -1.84 -10.54 18.24
CA SER A 19 -0.46 -10.40 17.81
C SER A 19 -0.15 -8.92 17.98
N THR A 20 0.92 -8.62 18.73
CA THR A 20 1.58 -7.31 18.62
C THR A 20 1.66 -6.98 17.14
N ALA A 21 1.02 -5.91 16.68
CA ALA A 21 0.90 -5.58 15.27
C ALA A 21 2.29 -5.69 14.59
N LEU A 22 2.51 -6.80 13.88
CA LEU A 22 3.69 -7.04 13.06
C LEU A 22 3.36 -6.40 11.72
N ALA A 23 3.24 -5.07 11.75
CA ALA A 23 2.53 -4.32 10.74
C ALA A 23 3.29 -4.35 9.40
N TYR A 24 2.62 -4.85 8.38
CA TYR A 24 2.96 -4.67 6.98
C TYR A 24 1.70 -4.11 6.32
N ASP A 25 1.76 -2.89 5.80
CA ASP A 25 0.70 -2.34 4.98
C ASP A 25 1.20 -2.13 3.55
N CYS A 26 1.28 -3.24 2.83
CA CYS A 26 1.75 -3.28 1.46
C CYS A 26 0.90 -2.38 0.54
N GLY A 27 -0.37 -2.16 0.88
CA GLY A 27 -1.32 -1.46 0.01
C GLY A 27 -1.06 0.04 -0.08
N TYR A 28 -0.62 0.68 1.01
CA TYR A 28 -0.25 2.10 0.96
C TYR A 28 1.11 2.30 0.26
N HIS A 29 2.10 1.44 0.49
CA HIS A 29 3.38 1.48 -0.23
C HIS A 29 3.18 1.30 -1.74
N TRP A 30 2.24 0.43 -2.10
CA TRP A 30 1.83 0.19 -3.47
C TRP A 30 1.29 1.45 -4.15
N ASP A 31 0.32 2.13 -3.52
CA ASP A 31 -0.26 3.36 -4.05
C ASP A 31 0.78 4.49 -4.15
N LEU A 32 1.62 4.66 -3.13
CA LEU A 32 2.71 5.64 -3.11
C LEU A 32 3.69 5.42 -4.28
N THR A 33 4.11 4.18 -4.48
CA THR A 33 5.02 3.77 -5.55
C THR A 33 4.42 4.08 -6.92
N ARG A 34 3.17 3.66 -7.14
CA ARG A 34 2.45 3.92 -8.39
C ARG A 34 2.33 5.40 -8.69
N ASP A 35 1.89 6.16 -7.70
CA ASP A 35 1.53 7.56 -7.90
C ASP A 35 2.78 8.42 -8.09
N ALA A 36 3.85 8.16 -7.31
CA ALA A 36 5.11 8.86 -7.42
C ALA A 36 5.78 8.60 -8.79
N LEU A 37 5.86 7.34 -9.23
CA LEU A 37 6.53 6.98 -10.48
C LEU A 37 5.72 7.35 -11.72
N ALA A 38 4.39 7.26 -11.67
CA ALA A 38 3.54 7.77 -12.77
C ALA A 38 3.76 9.27 -12.98
N GLN A 39 3.91 10.06 -11.91
CA GLN A 39 4.25 11.49 -12.01
C GLN A 39 5.70 11.74 -12.47
N ALA A 40 6.60 10.77 -12.28
CA ALA A 40 7.95 10.79 -12.84
C ALA A 40 8.01 10.32 -14.31
N GLY A 41 6.86 9.99 -14.93
CA GLY A 41 6.77 9.63 -16.34
C GLY A 41 7.02 8.14 -16.64
N PHE A 42 6.98 7.27 -15.64
CA PHE A 42 7.07 5.82 -15.85
C PHE A 42 5.80 5.28 -16.50
N GLY A 43 5.98 4.35 -17.44
CA GLY A 43 4.90 3.58 -18.03
C GLY A 43 4.30 2.57 -17.06
N PRO A 44 3.07 2.10 -17.31
CA PRO A 44 2.32 1.26 -16.39
C PRO A 44 3.00 -0.09 -16.12
N ASP A 45 3.63 -0.72 -17.12
CA ASP A 45 4.39 -1.97 -16.94
C ASP A 45 5.62 -1.75 -16.04
N ALA A 46 6.34 -0.65 -16.23
CA ALA A 46 7.51 -0.32 -15.41
C ALA A 46 7.11 -0.06 -13.95
N VAL A 47 6.02 0.69 -13.74
CA VAL A 47 5.43 0.90 -12.42
C VAL A 47 5.04 -0.43 -11.77
N ALA A 48 4.39 -1.33 -12.51
CA ALA A 48 4.00 -2.64 -12.00
C ALA A 48 5.20 -3.52 -11.58
N VAL A 49 6.33 -3.41 -12.28
CA VAL A 49 7.58 -4.05 -11.83
C VAL A 49 8.01 -3.47 -10.50
N VAL A 50 8.06 -2.14 -10.37
CA VAL A 50 8.49 -1.49 -9.12
C VAL A 50 7.54 -1.84 -7.95
N GLU A 51 6.23 -1.87 -8.16
CA GLU A 51 5.25 -2.29 -7.15
C GLU A 51 5.53 -3.72 -6.62
N VAL A 52 5.79 -4.67 -7.52
CA VAL A 52 6.14 -6.06 -7.14
C VAL A 52 7.46 -6.12 -6.36
N GLU A 53 8.47 -5.38 -6.83
CA GLU A 53 9.82 -5.38 -6.25
C GLU A 53 9.87 -4.64 -4.90
N ASN A 54 9.00 -3.65 -4.71
CA ASN A 54 8.72 -2.98 -3.44
C ASN A 54 8.08 -3.98 -2.46
N PHE A 55 7.00 -4.67 -2.87
CA PHE A 55 6.35 -5.70 -2.06
C PHE A 55 7.31 -6.80 -1.58
N TYR A 56 8.30 -7.19 -2.39
CA TYR A 56 9.25 -8.23 -1.98
C TYR A 56 10.07 -7.85 -0.73
N ALA A 57 10.29 -6.57 -0.42
CA ALA A 57 10.97 -6.18 0.81
C ALA A 57 10.21 -6.64 2.07
N ASP A 58 8.88 -6.51 2.06
CA ASP A 58 7.99 -7.06 3.08
C ASP A 58 7.87 -8.57 2.95
N GLY A 59 7.53 -9.06 1.76
CA GLY A 59 7.25 -10.47 1.52
C GLY A 59 8.39 -11.40 1.97
N PHE A 60 9.65 -11.00 1.77
CA PHE A 60 10.80 -11.75 2.27
C PHE A 60 10.95 -11.69 3.79
N SER A 61 10.70 -10.54 4.43
CA SER A 61 10.75 -10.45 5.89
C SER A 61 9.62 -11.25 6.53
N SER A 62 8.38 -11.13 6.03
CA SER A 62 7.23 -11.92 6.48
C SER A 62 7.46 -13.42 6.31
N ALA A 63 8.10 -13.85 5.21
CA ALA A 63 8.42 -15.26 5.00
C ALA A 63 9.23 -15.87 6.15
N THR A 64 10.09 -15.09 6.84
CA THR A 64 10.81 -15.56 8.04
C THR A 64 9.84 -16.00 9.12
N GLN A 65 8.80 -15.21 9.37
CA GLN A 65 7.82 -15.45 10.41
C GLN A 65 6.85 -16.57 10.04
N VAL A 66 6.48 -16.65 8.75
CA VAL A 66 5.55 -17.63 8.20
C VAL A 66 6.16 -19.02 8.15
N ILE A 67 7.42 -19.17 7.70
CA ILE A 67 8.11 -20.47 7.63
C ILE A 67 8.25 -21.12 9.02
N ASP A 68 8.43 -20.30 10.06
CA ASP A 68 8.52 -20.78 11.44
C ASP A 68 7.16 -21.05 12.09
N ASN A 69 6.06 -20.76 11.39
CA ASN A 69 4.73 -21.07 11.86
C ASN A 69 4.45 -22.59 11.83
N ARG A 70 3.95 -23.12 12.96
CA ARG A 70 3.63 -24.55 13.12
C ARG A 70 2.68 -25.10 12.05
N TRP A 71 1.77 -24.29 11.49
CA TRP A 71 0.80 -24.74 10.49
C TRP A 71 1.42 -24.89 9.11
N VAL A 72 2.33 -23.99 8.73
CA VAL A 72 3.07 -24.07 7.46
C VAL A 72 3.92 -25.35 7.44
N ARG A 73 4.58 -25.66 8.56
CA ARG A 73 5.31 -26.92 8.76
C ARG A 73 4.39 -28.14 8.75
N ALA A 74 3.23 -28.05 9.42
CA ALA A 74 2.25 -29.16 9.45
C ALA A 74 1.67 -29.50 8.07
N LEU A 75 1.60 -28.52 7.16
CA LEU A 75 1.19 -28.69 5.77
C LEU A 75 2.35 -29.02 4.82
N SER A 76 3.58 -29.16 5.33
CA SER A 76 4.81 -29.40 4.56
C SER A 76 5.01 -28.38 3.43
N LEU A 77 4.69 -27.12 3.72
CA LEU A 77 4.88 -26.00 2.79
C LEU A 77 6.23 -25.29 3.02
N ASP A 78 6.96 -25.64 4.08
CA ASP A 78 8.24 -25.03 4.46
C ASP A 78 9.31 -25.15 3.37
N ASP A 79 9.41 -26.31 2.71
CA ASP A 79 10.30 -26.50 1.56
C ASP A 79 9.89 -25.62 0.36
N ASP A 80 8.60 -25.47 0.09
CA ASP A 80 8.08 -24.65 -1.02
C ASP A 80 8.35 -23.16 -0.78
N TRP A 81 8.15 -22.68 0.46
CA TRP A 81 8.44 -21.30 0.85
C TRP A 81 9.95 -21.02 0.88
N GLY A 82 10.77 -21.95 1.40
CA GLY A 82 12.23 -21.84 1.35
C GLY A 82 12.78 -21.87 -0.07
N ALA A 83 12.18 -22.66 -0.97
CA ALA A 83 12.54 -22.69 -2.38
C ALA A 83 12.13 -21.41 -3.14
N LEU A 84 11.20 -20.62 -2.59
CA LEU A 84 10.72 -19.40 -3.21
C LEU A 84 11.46 -18.16 -2.69
N PHE A 85 11.43 -17.93 -1.38
CA PHE A 85 12.06 -16.76 -0.75
C PHE A 85 13.56 -17.00 -0.46
N GLY A 86 14.11 -18.08 -0.99
CA GLY A 86 15.51 -18.41 -0.87
C GLY A 86 15.93 -18.75 0.56
N PRO A 87 17.24 -18.73 0.82
CA PRO A 87 17.79 -19.16 2.09
C PRO A 87 17.56 -18.09 3.17
N ALA A 88 17.72 -18.44 4.45
CA ALA A 88 17.40 -17.56 5.58
C ALA A 88 18.13 -16.22 5.52
N GLU A 89 19.35 -16.21 4.97
CA GLU A 89 20.17 -15.02 4.78
C GLU A 89 19.50 -13.99 3.87
N MET A 90 18.73 -14.42 2.86
CA MET A 90 18.00 -13.47 2.00
C MET A 90 16.85 -12.81 2.74
N ARG A 91 16.21 -13.54 3.65
CA ARG A 91 15.09 -13.00 4.41
C ARG A 91 15.57 -12.04 5.51
N LEU A 92 16.67 -12.41 6.18
CA LEU A 92 17.37 -11.52 7.13
C LEU A 92 17.91 -10.27 6.43
N LEU A 93 18.45 -10.40 5.22
CA LEU A 93 18.90 -9.25 4.43
C LEU A 93 17.75 -8.24 4.23
N SER A 94 16.55 -8.73 3.93
CA SER A 94 15.37 -7.89 3.76
C SER A 94 15.09 -7.09 5.02
N ASP A 95 14.92 -7.80 6.13
CA ASP A 95 14.61 -7.27 7.46
C ASP A 95 15.65 -6.24 7.92
N GLU A 96 16.93 -6.59 7.81
CA GLU A 96 18.02 -5.79 8.34
C GLU A 96 18.36 -4.56 7.48
N SER A 97 18.12 -4.60 6.17
CA SER A 97 18.66 -3.60 5.22
C SER A 97 17.63 -2.66 4.62
N PHE A 98 16.37 -3.08 4.51
CA PHE A 98 15.34 -2.30 3.81
C PHE A 98 14.21 -1.81 4.69
N HIS A 99 14.29 -2.09 5.99
CA HIS A 99 13.39 -1.54 7.00
C HIS A 99 14.13 -0.51 7.85
N PHE A 100 13.47 0.60 8.15
CA PHE A 100 13.88 1.58 9.14
C PHE A 100 13.37 1.16 10.53
N SER A 101 13.71 -0.06 10.96
CA SER A 101 13.29 -0.60 12.25
C SER A 101 14.40 -0.49 13.30
N GLY A 102 14.01 -0.27 14.56
CA GLY A 102 14.94 -0.39 15.69
C GLY A 102 15.98 0.73 15.86
N LEU A 103 15.81 1.90 15.23
CA LEU A 103 16.78 3.00 15.31
C LEU A 103 16.38 3.97 16.44
N GLU A 104 17.24 4.14 17.44
CA GLU A 104 16.90 4.84 18.68
C GLU A 104 17.15 6.35 18.64
N ASN A 105 17.94 6.83 17.68
CA ASN A 105 18.36 8.23 17.61
C ASN A 105 18.69 8.71 16.18
N SER A 106 18.84 10.02 16.02
CA SER A 106 18.99 10.65 14.71
C SER A 106 20.32 10.30 14.02
N ALA A 107 21.35 9.91 14.78
CA ALA A 107 22.61 9.48 14.18
C ALA A 107 22.44 8.11 13.51
N GLU A 108 21.78 7.16 14.16
CA GLU A 108 21.48 5.84 13.58
C GLU A 108 20.55 5.95 12.36
N VAL A 109 19.54 6.83 12.43
CA VAL A 109 18.67 7.14 11.29
C VAL A 109 19.47 7.71 10.11
N GLU A 110 20.37 8.66 10.37
CA GLU A 110 21.23 9.24 9.33
C GLU A 110 22.19 8.21 8.74
N ASP A 111 22.79 7.35 9.57
CA ASP A 111 23.66 6.26 9.11
C ASP A 111 22.91 5.25 8.22
N ARG A 112 21.65 4.96 8.55
CA ARG A 112 20.76 4.11 7.73
C ARG A 112 20.44 4.75 6.38
N TRP A 113 20.11 6.05 6.35
CA TRP A 113 19.93 6.79 5.10
C TRP A 113 21.20 6.82 4.25
N ASP A 114 22.35 7.05 4.88
CA ASP A 114 23.66 7.04 4.22
C ASP A 114 23.97 5.66 3.61
N GLN A 115 23.64 4.57 4.32
CA GLN A 115 23.76 3.20 3.79
C GLN A 115 22.83 2.99 2.59
N LEU A 116 21.56 3.38 2.71
CA LEU A 116 20.56 3.23 1.64
C LEU A 116 20.98 3.96 0.37
N VAL A 117 21.48 5.21 0.48
CA VAL A 117 21.95 5.99 -0.67
C VAL A 117 23.16 5.34 -1.34
N ARG A 118 24.18 4.96 -0.55
CA ARG A 118 25.37 4.27 -1.09
C ARG A 118 24.99 2.98 -1.82
N GLY A 119 24.20 2.15 -1.16
CA GLY A 119 23.69 0.90 -1.69
C GLY A 119 22.96 1.06 -3.01
N THR A 120 21.96 1.93 -3.01
CA THR A 120 21.11 2.18 -4.18
C THR A 120 21.94 2.73 -5.34
N TYR A 121 22.88 3.65 -5.08
CA TYR A 121 23.79 4.14 -6.09
C TYR A 121 24.58 3.00 -6.75
N HIS A 122 25.25 2.16 -5.96
CA HIS A 122 26.05 1.06 -6.49
C HIS A 122 25.20 0.04 -7.28
N ALA A 123 24.01 -0.28 -6.77
CA ALA A 123 23.09 -1.19 -7.44
C ALA A 123 22.58 -0.60 -8.77
N ALA A 124 22.19 0.69 -8.78
CA ALA A 124 21.73 1.39 -9.98
C ALA A 124 22.82 1.53 -11.05
N LYS A 125 24.05 1.90 -10.67
CA LYS A 125 25.21 1.95 -11.60
C LYS A 125 25.59 0.57 -12.11
N THR A 126 25.36 -0.49 -11.34
CA THR A 126 25.56 -1.85 -11.82
C THR A 126 24.51 -2.24 -12.86
N ALA A 127 23.24 -1.95 -12.60
CA ALA A 127 22.17 -2.15 -13.57
C ALA A 127 22.43 -1.40 -14.89
N GLU A 128 22.89 -0.15 -14.82
CA GLU A 128 23.24 0.66 -15.99
C GLU A 128 24.39 0.07 -16.80
N ARG A 129 25.51 -0.28 -16.14
CA ARG A 129 26.68 -0.88 -16.81
C ARG A 129 26.32 -2.16 -17.55
N GLU A 130 25.38 -2.92 -17.00
CA GLU A 130 24.89 -4.17 -17.59
C GLU A 130 23.76 -3.96 -18.61
N GLY A 131 23.25 -2.74 -18.75
CA GLY A 131 22.08 -2.45 -19.57
C GLY A 131 20.79 -3.13 -19.06
N ASP A 132 20.75 -3.52 -17.79
CA ASP A 132 19.62 -4.22 -17.17
C ASP A 132 18.56 -3.22 -16.68
N ALA A 133 17.75 -2.73 -17.60
CA ALA A 133 16.67 -1.78 -17.31
C ALA A 133 15.67 -2.32 -16.27
N ARG A 134 15.37 -3.63 -16.30
CA ARG A 134 14.50 -4.26 -15.29
C ARG A 134 15.18 -4.36 -13.94
N GLY A 135 16.49 -4.58 -13.92
CA GLY A 135 17.31 -4.51 -12.71
C GLY A 135 17.27 -3.14 -12.04
N LEU A 136 17.28 -2.05 -12.81
CA LEU A 136 17.07 -0.71 -12.25
C LEU A 136 15.67 -0.57 -11.61
N LEU A 137 14.62 -1.14 -12.21
CA LEU A 137 13.28 -1.14 -11.60
C LEU A 137 13.25 -1.94 -10.30
N SER A 138 13.97 -3.07 -10.21
CA SER A 138 14.13 -3.79 -8.93
C SER A 138 14.83 -2.91 -7.88
N VAL A 139 15.93 -2.22 -8.24
CA VAL A 139 16.61 -1.28 -7.35
C VAL A 139 15.68 -0.17 -6.86
N LEU A 140 14.87 0.40 -7.76
CA LEU A 140 13.88 1.42 -7.40
C LEU A 140 12.83 0.84 -6.44
N GLY A 141 12.29 -0.34 -6.70
CA GLY A 141 11.25 -0.96 -5.86
C GLY A 141 11.75 -1.20 -4.44
N THR A 142 12.88 -1.88 -4.31
CA THR A 142 13.49 -2.18 -3.00
C THR A 142 13.87 -0.92 -2.23
N SER A 143 14.44 0.09 -2.90
CA SER A 143 14.87 1.32 -2.21
C SER A 143 13.71 2.27 -1.88
N LEU A 144 12.67 2.33 -2.72
CA LEU A 144 11.45 3.08 -2.42
C LEU A 144 10.71 2.49 -1.23
N HIS A 145 10.74 1.16 -1.06
CA HIS A 145 10.22 0.53 0.15
C HIS A 145 10.85 1.13 1.40
N ALA A 146 12.18 1.12 1.49
CA ALA A 146 12.91 1.68 2.64
C ALA A 146 12.63 3.18 2.86
N VAL A 147 12.45 3.95 1.77
CA VAL A 147 12.05 5.36 1.85
C VAL A 147 10.67 5.51 2.49
N GLN A 148 9.69 4.71 2.06
CA GLN A 148 8.31 4.77 2.55
C GLN A 148 8.22 4.27 4.00
N ASP A 149 8.92 3.18 4.29
CA ASP A 149 9.07 2.56 5.60
C ASP A 149 9.58 3.55 6.67
N PHE A 150 10.56 4.40 6.32
CA PHE A 150 11.02 5.47 7.22
C PHE A 150 9.87 6.39 7.66
N TYR A 151 8.96 6.78 6.76
CA TYR A 151 7.85 7.66 7.12
C TYR A 151 6.74 6.93 7.89
N ALA A 152 6.56 5.64 7.63
CA ALA A 152 5.60 4.81 8.34
C ALA A 152 6.05 4.49 9.77
N HIS A 153 7.35 4.28 9.99
CA HIS A 153 7.89 3.79 11.27
C HIS A 153 8.75 4.78 12.05
N SER A 154 8.91 6.02 11.59
CA SER A 154 9.60 7.06 12.37
C SER A 154 8.66 8.05 13.02
N ASN A 155 9.16 8.75 14.03
CA ASN A 155 8.45 9.90 14.61
C ASN A 155 8.47 11.14 13.70
N TRP A 156 8.97 11.06 12.46
CA TRP A 156 9.23 12.23 11.60
C TRP A 156 7.98 13.11 11.39
N ALA A 157 6.84 12.52 11.01
CA ALA A 157 5.60 13.25 10.81
C ALA A 157 5.04 13.89 12.10
N ALA A 158 5.41 13.35 13.27
CA ALA A 158 5.01 13.89 14.57
C ALA A 158 5.92 15.03 15.05
N LEU A 159 7.09 15.24 14.44
CA LEU A 159 7.97 16.37 14.78
C LEU A 159 7.41 17.70 14.27
N GLU A 160 6.73 17.68 13.12
CA GLU A 160 6.06 18.85 12.54
C GLU A 160 4.97 19.38 13.48
N SER A 161 4.10 18.49 14.00
CA SER A 161 3.02 18.88 14.92
C SER A 161 3.52 19.43 16.27
N ARG A 162 4.79 19.18 16.62
CA ARG A 162 5.43 19.69 17.84
C ARG A 162 6.16 21.02 17.62
N GLY A 163 6.11 21.60 16.42
CA GLY A 163 6.86 22.82 16.08
C GLY A 163 8.39 22.63 16.11
N LEU A 164 8.83 21.37 16.14
CA LEU A 164 10.25 20.97 16.13
C LEU A 164 10.71 20.60 14.71
N GLY A 165 9.77 20.44 13.78
CA GLY A 165 10.02 20.38 12.35
C GLY A 165 10.29 21.76 11.73
N PRO A 166 10.70 21.81 10.46
CA PRO A 166 10.96 23.05 9.75
C PRO A 166 9.62 23.71 9.49
N ALA A 167 9.29 24.75 10.26
CA ALA A 167 8.06 25.53 10.11
C ALA A 167 7.92 26.27 8.75
N LEU A 168 8.77 25.95 7.77
CA LEU A 168 8.90 26.64 6.50
C LEU A 168 8.31 25.88 5.31
N VAL A 169 8.14 24.55 5.41
CA VAL A 169 7.64 23.73 4.29
C VAL A 169 6.60 22.73 4.79
N PRO A 170 5.34 22.82 4.32
CA PRO A 170 4.33 21.79 4.53
C PRO A 170 4.79 20.40 4.10
N ASP A 171 4.52 19.39 4.93
CA ASP A 171 4.86 17.99 4.67
C ASP A 171 6.36 17.81 4.32
N PRO A 172 7.28 18.26 5.18
CA PRO A 172 8.71 18.22 4.91
C PRO A 172 9.20 16.79 4.80
N THR A 173 10.06 16.53 3.82
CA THR A 173 10.76 15.26 3.67
C THR A 173 12.13 15.31 4.33
N TRP A 174 12.79 14.15 4.45
CA TRP A 174 14.16 14.01 4.94
C TRP A 174 15.13 14.85 4.10
N PHE A 175 14.87 14.92 2.80
CA PHE A 175 15.70 15.64 1.84
C PHE A 175 15.43 17.15 1.79
N ASP A 176 14.32 17.63 2.38
CA ASP A 176 14.04 19.06 2.48
C ASP A 176 14.88 19.73 3.57
N LEU A 177 15.47 18.96 4.49
CA LEU A 177 16.31 19.47 5.56
C LEU A 177 17.79 19.23 5.33
N PRO A 178 18.66 20.21 5.64
CA PRO A 178 20.09 19.96 5.68
C PRO A 178 20.42 18.99 6.83
N ARG A 179 21.46 18.17 6.64
CA ARG A 179 21.97 17.20 7.64
C ARG A 179 22.12 17.80 9.05
N ALA A 180 22.63 19.03 9.14
CA ALA A 180 22.82 19.73 10.42
C ALA A 180 21.51 20.06 11.16
N ALA A 181 20.38 20.15 10.46
CA ALA A 181 19.06 20.29 11.05
C ALA A 181 18.49 18.93 11.47
N ARG A 182 18.63 17.90 10.62
CA ARG A 182 18.21 16.52 10.93
C ARG A 182 18.86 15.97 12.18
N ALA A 183 20.16 16.21 12.35
CA ALA A 183 20.91 15.83 13.54
C ALA A 183 20.37 16.42 14.85
N ARG A 184 19.53 17.47 14.79
CA ARG A 184 18.90 18.11 15.95
C ARG A 184 17.44 17.75 16.13
N ALA A 185 16.82 17.07 15.16
CA ALA A 185 15.37 16.89 15.11
C ALA A 185 14.84 15.75 16.02
N ASP A 186 15.70 15.09 16.80
CA ASP A 186 15.34 13.96 17.67
C ASP A 186 14.50 12.88 16.96
N VAL A 187 14.94 12.52 15.75
CA VAL A 187 14.35 11.47 14.92
C VAL A 187 14.73 10.09 15.45
N TYR A 188 13.79 9.16 15.46
CA TYR A 188 13.96 7.75 15.80
C TYR A 188 12.85 6.91 15.16
N THR A 189 13.05 5.60 15.08
CA THR A 189 12.06 4.62 14.59
C THR A 189 11.69 3.57 15.62
N SER A 190 12.43 3.48 16.73
CA SER A 190 12.03 2.69 17.90
C SER A 190 12.54 3.35 19.17
N ARG A 191 11.68 3.47 20.18
CA ARG A 191 12.06 3.86 21.55
C ARG A 191 11.13 3.20 22.56
N PRO A 192 11.63 2.84 23.76
CA PRO A 192 10.76 2.33 24.82
C PRO A 192 9.59 3.27 25.11
N GLY A 193 8.37 2.78 24.93
CA GLY A 193 7.13 3.52 25.20
C GLY A 193 6.71 4.50 24.10
N ALA A 194 7.41 4.56 22.97
CA ALA A 194 6.96 5.28 21.78
C ALA A 194 6.34 4.31 20.77
N ASP A 195 5.28 4.73 20.11
CA ASP A 195 4.65 4.00 19.01
C ASP A 195 4.67 4.86 17.73
N PRO A 196 5.84 4.91 17.05
CA PRO A 196 5.98 5.69 15.83
C PRO A 196 5.34 5.02 14.62
N ALA A 197 4.92 3.75 14.70
CA ALA A 197 4.34 3.01 13.58
C ALA A 197 2.97 3.60 13.19
N LYS A 198 2.81 3.90 11.90
CA LYS A 198 1.63 4.53 11.29
C LYS A 198 1.34 3.87 9.95
N ASP A 199 1.20 2.55 9.96
CA ASP A 199 1.02 1.73 8.76
C ASP A 199 -0.39 1.82 8.18
N HIS A 200 -1.37 2.15 9.01
CA HIS A 200 -2.75 2.32 8.60
C HIS A 200 -3.35 3.60 9.20
N PRO A 201 -4.44 4.13 8.61
CA PRO A 201 -5.17 5.24 9.18
C PRO A 201 -5.65 4.88 10.58
N GLY A 202 -5.50 5.83 11.50
CA GLY A 202 -6.03 5.76 12.86
C GLY A 202 -7.00 6.89 13.15
N GLU A 203 -7.20 7.17 14.42
CA GLU A 203 -7.96 8.34 14.87
C GLU A 203 -7.21 9.67 14.64
N ASP A 204 -5.89 9.62 14.44
CA ASP A 204 -5.05 10.81 14.24
C ASP A 204 -4.68 11.08 12.77
N ASP A 205 -4.37 12.35 12.48
CA ASP A 205 -3.95 12.81 11.15
C ASP A 205 -2.46 12.54 10.87
N VAL A 206 -1.76 11.88 11.79
CA VAL A 206 -0.34 11.57 11.62
C VAL A 206 -0.15 10.68 10.41
N PHE A 207 -1.04 9.69 10.22
CA PHE A 207 -1.02 8.82 9.04
C PHE A 207 -1.04 9.61 7.72
N VAL A 208 -1.95 10.58 7.58
CA VAL A 208 -2.06 11.38 6.35
C VAL A 208 -0.79 12.17 6.08
N ARG A 209 -0.17 12.73 7.13
CA ARG A 209 1.13 13.41 7.00
C ARG A 209 2.24 12.44 6.60
N CYS A 210 2.35 11.27 7.25
CA CYS A 210 3.29 10.22 6.88
C CYS A 210 3.15 9.86 5.40
N TYR A 211 1.92 9.59 4.95
CA TYR A 211 1.62 9.21 3.56
C TYR A 211 2.05 10.29 2.56
N ARG A 212 1.69 11.57 2.80
CA ARG A 212 2.09 12.68 1.93
C ARG A 212 3.60 12.87 1.90
N GLN A 213 4.26 12.83 3.06
CA GLN A 213 5.70 12.97 3.16
C GLN A 213 6.43 11.81 2.44
N ALA A 214 5.95 10.57 2.59
CA ALA A 214 6.44 9.40 1.87
C ALA A 214 6.28 9.54 0.35
N PHE A 215 5.15 10.08 -0.12
CA PHE A 215 4.94 10.36 -1.55
C PHE A 215 5.94 11.38 -2.09
N TYR A 216 6.14 12.49 -1.37
CA TYR A 216 7.09 13.52 -1.80
C TYR A 216 8.54 13.01 -1.77
N ALA A 217 8.90 12.25 -0.74
CA ALA A 217 10.20 11.64 -0.62
C ALA A 217 10.44 10.59 -1.72
N SER A 218 9.44 9.80 -2.07
CA SER A 218 9.50 8.83 -3.18
C SER A 218 9.81 9.54 -4.52
N ARG A 219 9.21 10.70 -4.77
CA ARG A 219 9.51 11.51 -5.97
C ARG A 219 10.92 12.09 -5.94
N GLN A 220 11.35 12.65 -4.82
CA GLN A 220 12.72 13.16 -4.66
C GLN A 220 13.75 12.04 -4.81
N TRP A 221 13.44 10.84 -4.28
CA TRP A 221 14.28 9.66 -4.41
C TRP A 221 14.42 9.21 -5.85
N ALA A 222 13.33 9.14 -6.62
CA ALA A 222 13.37 8.81 -8.04
C ALA A 222 14.23 9.80 -8.84
N GLU A 223 14.12 11.11 -8.57
CA GLU A 223 14.96 12.13 -9.20
C GLU A 223 16.44 12.04 -8.79
N LEU A 224 16.71 11.71 -7.52
CA LEU A 224 18.07 11.46 -7.05
C LEU A 224 18.69 10.26 -7.78
N VAL A 225 17.98 9.14 -7.87
CA VAL A 225 18.44 7.94 -8.60
C VAL A 225 18.65 8.27 -10.09
N ARG A 226 17.72 8.98 -10.73
CA ARG A 226 17.87 9.44 -12.12
C ARG A 226 19.15 10.26 -12.31
N SER A 227 19.48 11.14 -11.37
CA SER A 227 20.66 12.02 -11.48
C SER A 227 22.00 11.27 -11.54
N TRP A 228 22.02 10.00 -11.13
CA TRP A 228 23.21 9.14 -11.17
C TRP A 228 23.40 8.42 -12.51
N LEU A 229 22.38 8.43 -13.36
CA LEU A 229 22.25 7.56 -14.51
C LEU A 229 22.31 8.35 -15.81
N ASP A 230 22.72 7.66 -16.87
CA ASP A 230 22.55 8.09 -18.24
C ASP A 230 21.06 8.24 -18.58
N GLU A 231 20.71 9.35 -19.23
CA GLU A 231 19.32 9.70 -19.52
C GLU A 231 18.67 8.71 -20.51
N ASP A 232 19.44 8.15 -21.45
CA ASP A 232 18.93 7.13 -22.37
C ASP A 232 18.64 5.82 -21.62
N PHE A 233 19.49 5.42 -20.67
CA PHE A 233 19.24 4.26 -19.82
C PHE A 233 18.01 4.46 -18.92
N TRP A 234 17.91 5.60 -18.23
CA TRP A 234 16.74 5.95 -17.44
C TRP A 234 15.46 5.92 -18.27
N GLY A 235 15.48 6.55 -19.45
CA GLY A 235 14.33 6.56 -20.36
C GLY A 235 13.93 5.17 -20.86
N ARG A 236 14.88 4.24 -21.03
CA ARG A 236 14.57 2.84 -21.37
C ARG A 236 13.89 2.12 -20.21
N ALA A 237 14.35 2.31 -18.97
CA ALA A 237 13.72 1.69 -17.80
C ALA A 237 12.32 2.25 -17.54
N ALA A 238 12.15 3.58 -17.61
CA ALA A 238 10.86 4.23 -17.43
C ALA A 238 9.81 3.79 -18.47
N ARG A 239 10.23 3.42 -19.69
CA ARG A 239 9.37 2.93 -20.77
C ARG A 239 9.43 1.40 -20.96
N LEU A 240 9.98 0.67 -20.00
CA LEU A 240 10.06 -0.79 -20.10
C LEU A 240 8.65 -1.35 -20.25
N SER A 241 8.46 -2.21 -21.27
CA SER A 241 7.26 -3.04 -21.38
C SER A 241 7.56 -4.43 -20.86
N ALA A 242 6.70 -4.91 -19.98
CA ALA A 242 6.84 -6.17 -19.27
C ALA A 242 5.44 -6.72 -18.94
N PRO A 243 4.57 -6.97 -19.93
CA PRO A 243 3.17 -7.32 -19.70
C PRO A 243 2.99 -8.60 -18.86
N GLU A 244 3.99 -9.46 -18.81
CA GLU A 244 4.00 -10.64 -17.94
C GLU A 244 3.98 -10.28 -16.44
N ILE A 245 4.44 -9.08 -16.06
CA ILE A 245 4.49 -8.66 -14.66
C ILE A 245 3.10 -8.55 -14.04
N TRP A 246 2.06 -8.25 -14.83
CA TRP A 246 0.70 -8.08 -14.32
C TRP A 246 0.16 -9.33 -13.62
N ARG A 247 0.63 -10.51 -14.03
CA ARG A 247 0.29 -11.75 -13.34
C ARG A 247 0.95 -11.83 -11.97
N GLU A 248 2.23 -11.52 -11.88
CA GLU A 248 2.97 -11.51 -10.61
C GLU A 248 2.39 -10.45 -9.67
N ARG A 249 2.13 -9.27 -10.21
CA ARG A 249 1.47 -8.13 -9.57
C ARG A 249 0.15 -8.54 -8.92
N GLU A 250 -0.71 -9.25 -9.64
CA GLU A 250 -1.98 -9.72 -9.09
C GLU A 250 -1.76 -10.77 -8.00
N LEU A 251 -0.82 -11.70 -8.20
CA LEU A 251 -0.52 -12.73 -7.20
C LEU A 251 -0.02 -12.14 -5.89
N VAL A 252 0.91 -11.16 -5.93
CA VAL A 252 1.42 -10.52 -4.72
C VAL A 252 0.37 -9.64 -4.05
N ARG A 253 -0.48 -8.95 -4.83
CA ARG A 253 -1.62 -8.20 -4.31
C ARG A 253 -2.59 -9.11 -3.58
N SER A 254 -2.99 -10.22 -4.21
CA SER A 254 -3.84 -11.21 -3.56
C SER A 254 -3.18 -11.77 -2.29
N LEU A 255 -1.89 -12.10 -2.35
CA LEU A 255 -1.15 -12.59 -1.19
C LEU A 255 -1.22 -11.59 -0.02
N ALA A 256 -1.00 -10.30 -0.28
CA ALA A 256 -1.09 -9.23 0.71
C ALA A 256 -2.51 -9.03 1.26
N LEU A 257 -3.53 -9.05 0.38
CA LEU A 257 -4.93 -8.96 0.78
C LEU A 257 -5.32 -10.12 1.72
N TYR A 258 -4.94 -11.35 1.36
CA TYR A 258 -5.32 -12.56 2.11
C TYR A 258 -4.43 -12.85 3.33
N SER A 259 -3.21 -12.31 3.36
CA SER A 259 -2.38 -12.32 4.57
C SER A 259 -2.88 -11.32 5.60
N GLY A 260 -3.73 -10.37 5.18
CA GLY A 260 -4.24 -9.30 6.00
C GLY A 260 -3.29 -8.11 6.12
N HIS A 261 -2.31 -8.02 5.23
CA HIS A 261 -1.27 -6.99 5.17
C HIS A 261 -1.52 -5.95 4.07
N TRP A 262 -2.79 -5.74 3.70
CA TRP A 262 -3.21 -4.74 2.74
C TRP A 262 -4.15 -3.74 3.39
N LYS A 263 -3.71 -2.48 3.51
CA LYS A 263 -4.45 -1.28 3.95
C LYS A 263 -5.11 -1.32 5.33
N GLY A 264 -4.65 -2.16 6.25
CA GLY A 264 -5.20 -2.16 7.60
C GLY A 264 -4.82 -3.36 8.45
N PRO A 265 -5.22 -3.34 9.72
CA PRO A 265 -4.87 -4.35 10.72
C PRO A 265 -5.69 -5.66 10.56
N SER A 266 -6.11 -5.99 9.34
CA SER A 266 -7.10 -7.04 9.10
C SER A 266 -6.67 -8.40 9.68
N SER A 267 -7.65 -9.24 10.00
CA SER A 267 -7.41 -10.50 10.71
C SER A 267 -6.61 -11.46 9.83
N GLU A 268 -5.31 -11.60 10.10
CA GLU A 268 -4.46 -12.63 9.50
C GLU A 268 -5.18 -13.99 9.59
N ARG A 269 -5.65 -14.50 8.45
CA ARG A 269 -6.06 -15.91 8.37
C ARG A 269 -4.83 -16.68 7.93
N ILE A 270 -4.07 -17.20 8.90
CA ILE A 270 -2.92 -18.11 8.66
C ILE A 270 -3.30 -19.22 7.65
N ALA A 271 -4.55 -19.68 7.65
CA ALA A 271 -5.07 -20.64 6.67
C ALA A 271 -5.13 -20.06 5.24
N GLY A 272 -5.59 -18.82 5.07
CA GLY A 272 -5.58 -18.10 3.80
C GLY A 272 -4.15 -17.91 3.29
N LEU A 273 -3.24 -17.48 4.16
CA LEU A 273 -1.83 -17.33 3.84
C LEU A 273 -1.16 -18.66 3.43
N ALA A 274 -1.47 -19.77 4.09
CA ALA A 274 -0.94 -21.08 3.70
C ALA A 274 -1.42 -21.52 2.31
N VAL A 275 -2.70 -21.30 1.98
CA VAL A 275 -3.28 -21.65 0.68
C VAL A 275 -2.75 -20.75 -0.43
N VAL A 276 -2.86 -19.43 -0.26
CA VAL A 276 -2.41 -18.45 -1.26
C VAL A 276 -0.90 -18.53 -1.42
N GLY A 277 -0.17 -18.68 -0.31
CA GLY A 277 1.26 -18.93 -0.29
C GLY A 277 1.69 -20.16 -1.07
N GLY A 278 1.04 -21.30 -0.85
CA GLY A 278 1.32 -22.53 -1.61
C GLY A 278 0.98 -22.42 -3.10
N LEU A 279 0.01 -21.58 -3.48
CA LEU A 279 -0.29 -21.29 -4.89
C LEU A 279 0.74 -20.33 -5.50
N TYR A 280 1.18 -19.35 -4.71
CA TYR A 280 2.19 -18.36 -5.05
C TYR A 280 3.56 -19.02 -5.28
N THR A 281 4.03 -19.89 -4.37
CA THR A 281 5.31 -20.61 -4.51
C THR A 281 5.43 -21.42 -5.81
N ARG A 282 4.31 -21.94 -6.31
CA ARG A 282 4.27 -22.72 -7.56
C ARG A 282 4.25 -21.87 -8.83
N ARG A 283 3.94 -20.58 -8.71
CA ARG A 283 3.60 -19.72 -9.86
C ARG A 283 4.37 -18.42 -9.93
N ALA A 284 5.02 -18.03 -8.84
CA ALA A 284 5.80 -16.82 -8.78
C ALA A 284 6.90 -16.81 -9.83
N ASP A 285 7.17 -15.62 -10.34
CA ASP A 285 8.26 -15.38 -11.28
C ASP A 285 9.61 -15.51 -10.55
N ARG A 286 10.18 -16.73 -10.61
CA ARG A 286 11.50 -17.02 -10.04
C ARG A 286 12.60 -16.13 -10.61
N ALA A 287 12.44 -15.62 -11.84
CA ALA A 287 13.41 -14.69 -12.41
C ALA A 287 13.29 -13.29 -11.81
N ALA A 288 12.07 -12.83 -11.50
CA ALA A 288 11.85 -11.59 -10.75
C ALA A 288 12.44 -11.70 -9.33
N ILE A 289 12.11 -12.75 -8.59
CA ILE A 289 12.66 -13.02 -7.24
C ILE A 289 14.19 -13.10 -7.25
N GLY A 290 14.77 -13.84 -8.20
CA GLY A 290 16.23 -13.93 -8.34
C GLY A 290 16.90 -12.59 -8.65
N ARG A 291 16.21 -11.73 -9.42
CA ARG A 291 16.66 -10.38 -9.73
C ARG A 291 16.58 -9.46 -8.51
N TRP A 292 15.45 -9.48 -7.81
CA TRP A 292 15.29 -8.77 -6.54
C TRP A 292 16.42 -9.14 -5.59
N ALA A 293 16.62 -10.44 -5.35
CA ALA A 293 17.63 -10.94 -4.42
C ALA A 293 19.04 -10.46 -4.77
N ARG A 294 19.37 -10.42 -6.07
CA ARG A 294 20.65 -9.91 -6.56
C ARG A 294 20.81 -8.42 -6.24
N TYR A 295 19.86 -7.59 -6.62
CA TYR A 295 19.99 -6.13 -6.46
C TYR A 295 19.81 -5.69 -5.00
N ALA A 296 18.99 -6.39 -4.23
CA ALA A 296 18.90 -6.24 -2.79
C ALA A 296 20.26 -6.48 -2.11
N ARG A 297 20.99 -7.55 -2.46
CA ARG A 297 22.36 -7.76 -1.93
C ARG A 297 23.33 -6.64 -2.28
N LEU A 298 23.30 -6.19 -3.54
CA LEU A 298 24.14 -5.08 -3.98
C LEU A 298 23.81 -3.79 -3.22
N ALA A 299 22.52 -3.52 -2.99
CA ALA A 299 22.08 -2.35 -2.24
C ALA A 299 22.45 -2.45 -0.75
N ALA A 300 22.23 -3.60 -0.11
CA ALA A 300 22.52 -3.78 1.31
C ALA A 300 24.02 -3.68 1.65
N THR A 301 24.90 -4.24 0.79
CA THR A 301 26.34 -4.36 1.06
C THR A 301 27.17 -3.14 0.67
N GLY A 302 26.58 -2.17 -0.04
CA GLY A 302 27.10 -0.80 -0.19
C GLY A 302 28.45 -0.63 -0.91
N SER A 303 29.09 -1.70 -1.40
CA SER A 303 30.22 -1.74 -2.34
C SER A 303 31.05 -3.02 -2.21
N ALA A 304 30.94 -3.76 -1.10
CA ALA A 304 31.85 -4.87 -0.79
C ALA A 304 31.88 -5.96 -1.87
N GLU A 305 30.77 -6.11 -2.60
CA GLU A 305 30.64 -7.05 -3.71
C GLU A 305 30.80 -6.40 -5.10
N ALA A 306 30.86 -5.07 -5.19
CA ALA A 306 30.99 -4.38 -6.47
C ALA A 306 32.44 -4.50 -6.97
N PRO A 307 32.68 -5.08 -8.17
CA PRO A 307 34.02 -5.34 -8.67
C PRO A 307 34.88 -4.09 -8.92
N ASP A 308 34.25 -2.90 -8.91
CA ASP A 308 34.93 -1.61 -9.04
C ASP A 308 34.42 -0.65 -7.95
N ALA A 309 35.34 -0.04 -7.21
CA ALA A 309 35.04 1.02 -6.26
C ALA A 309 34.66 2.31 -7.01
N VAL A 310 33.45 2.35 -7.56
CA VAL A 310 32.88 3.60 -8.10
C VAL A 310 32.74 4.55 -6.92
N PRO A 311 33.34 5.75 -6.94
CA PRO A 311 33.14 6.71 -5.86
C PRO A 311 31.65 7.01 -5.71
N VAL A 312 31.15 6.87 -4.48
CA VAL A 312 29.78 7.26 -4.16
C VAL A 312 29.70 8.77 -4.32
N PRO A 313 28.69 9.31 -5.04
CA PRO A 313 28.47 10.74 -5.07
C PRO A 313 28.21 11.23 -3.65
N VAL A 314 28.72 12.42 -3.34
CA VAL A 314 28.36 13.10 -2.11
C VAL A 314 26.85 13.31 -2.14
N VAL A 315 26.14 12.75 -1.15
CA VAL A 315 24.71 12.98 -0.99
C VAL A 315 24.53 14.48 -0.77
N PRO A 316 23.76 15.18 -1.62
CA PRO A 316 23.48 16.59 -1.39
C PRO A 316 22.90 16.80 0.01
N ASP A 317 23.29 17.88 0.67
CA ASP A 317 22.75 18.22 2.01
C ASP A 317 21.21 18.28 1.99
N SER A 318 20.64 18.71 0.87
CA SER A 318 19.21 18.72 0.58
C SER A 318 18.97 18.47 -0.91
N LEU A 319 17.80 17.91 -1.26
CA LEU A 319 17.36 17.79 -2.64
C LEU A 319 16.41 18.93 -3.02
N PRO A 320 16.27 19.25 -4.32
CA PRO A 320 15.26 20.20 -4.75
C PRO A 320 13.87 19.77 -4.24
N PRO A 321 13.05 20.71 -3.73
CA PRO A 321 11.71 20.39 -3.30
C PRO A 321 10.87 19.99 -4.52
N VAL A 322 10.04 18.96 -4.34
CA VAL A 322 9.03 18.58 -5.34
C VAL A 322 7.79 19.46 -5.17
N PRO A 323 7.07 19.81 -6.26
CA PRO A 323 5.82 20.55 -6.16
C PRO A 323 4.82 19.79 -5.28
N ARG A 324 4.28 20.50 -4.27
CA ARG A 324 3.21 19.99 -3.42
C ARG A 324 1.93 19.84 -4.21
N GLN A 325 1.20 18.77 -3.95
CA GLN A 325 -0.03 18.42 -4.65
C GLN A 325 -1.25 18.74 -3.79
N THR A 326 -2.36 19.00 -4.46
CA THR A 326 -3.69 18.87 -3.86
C THR A 326 -4.06 17.39 -3.89
N TRP A 327 -4.75 16.94 -2.85
CA TRP A 327 -5.16 15.55 -2.69
C TRP A 327 -6.67 15.45 -2.62
N VAL A 328 -7.20 14.35 -3.13
CA VAL A 328 -8.56 13.90 -2.81
C VAL A 328 -8.42 12.79 -1.79
N ALA A 329 -9.04 12.98 -0.64
CA ALA A 329 -9.20 11.96 0.38
C ALA A 329 -10.62 11.40 0.29
N VAL A 330 -10.74 10.07 0.25
CA VAL A 330 -12.02 9.37 0.32
C VAL A 330 -11.96 8.44 1.50
N ARG A 331 -12.77 8.73 2.52
CA ARG A 331 -12.89 7.92 3.73
C ARG A 331 -14.19 7.12 3.66
N VAL A 332 -14.12 5.80 3.67
CA VAL A 332 -15.31 4.95 3.76
C VAL A 332 -15.54 4.61 5.23
N GLU A 333 -16.55 5.26 5.83
CA GLU A 333 -16.79 5.22 7.27
C GLU A 333 -17.59 3.98 7.68
N GLU A 334 -18.57 3.60 6.87
CA GLU A 334 -19.49 2.50 7.16
C GLU A 334 -19.79 1.74 5.87
N VAL A 335 -19.82 0.41 5.95
CA VAL A 335 -20.43 -0.49 4.98
C VAL A 335 -21.26 -1.50 5.74
N LYS A 336 -22.50 -1.72 5.34
CA LYS A 336 -23.35 -2.76 5.92
C LYS A 336 -24.12 -3.50 4.85
N GLU A 337 -24.33 -4.77 5.08
CA GLU A 337 -25.34 -5.55 4.39
C GLU A 337 -26.73 -5.02 4.75
N THR A 338 -27.63 -4.98 3.77
CA THR A 338 -29.01 -4.52 4.01
C THR A 338 -29.93 -5.70 4.35
N ASP A 339 -30.89 -5.50 5.27
CA ASP A 339 -31.80 -6.53 5.82
C ASP A 339 -32.86 -7.07 4.82
N ARG A 340 -32.54 -7.16 3.52
CA ARG A 340 -33.48 -7.68 2.51
C ARG A 340 -33.50 -9.20 2.56
N ASP A 341 -34.68 -9.80 2.39
CA ASP A 341 -34.96 -11.25 2.33
C ASP A 341 -33.70 -12.14 2.21
N LYS A 342 -33.35 -12.88 3.29
CA LYS A 342 -32.14 -13.73 3.46
C LYS A 342 -31.76 -14.70 2.33
N VAL A 343 -32.57 -14.77 1.29
CA VAL A 343 -32.33 -15.53 0.07
C VAL A 343 -31.35 -14.81 -0.86
N PHE A 344 -31.15 -13.49 -0.67
CA PHE A 344 -30.26 -12.64 -1.48
C PHE A 344 -29.18 -11.95 -0.63
N ASP A 345 -28.79 -12.56 0.49
CA ASP A 345 -27.60 -12.12 1.25
C ASP A 345 -26.40 -12.02 0.29
N VAL A 346 -25.52 -11.05 0.56
CA VAL A 346 -24.33 -10.75 -0.24
C VAL A 346 -23.48 -12.01 -0.38
N ASP A 347 -23.34 -12.76 0.71
CA ASP A 347 -22.82 -14.13 0.72
C ASP A 347 -23.91 -15.10 1.24
N PRO A 348 -24.63 -15.84 0.35
CA PRO A 348 -25.70 -16.76 0.77
C PRO A 348 -25.20 -17.98 1.57
N PHE A 349 -23.88 -18.19 1.65
CA PHE A 349 -23.25 -19.29 2.37
C PHE A 349 -22.45 -18.86 3.61
N GLY A 350 -22.44 -17.56 3.92
CA GLY A 350 -21.56 -17.03 4.95
C GLY A 350 -21.90 -15.59 5.34
N ARG A 351 -20.85 -14.79 5.52
CA ARG A 351 -20.92 -13.37 5.83
C ARG A 351 -19.98 -12.70 4.85
N ALA A 352 -20.38 -11.53 4.34
CA ALA A 352 -19.58 -10.80 3.38
C ALA A 352 -18.15 -10.52 3.89
N ASP A 353 -17.21 -10.60 2.96
CA ASP A 353 -15.81 -10.23 3.06
C ASP A 353 -15.63 -8.87 2.33
N PHE A 354 -16.13 -7.78 2.94
CA PHE A 354 -16.19 -6.50 2.25
C PHE A 354 -14.82 -5.85 2.01
N TYR A 355 -14.66 -5.19 0.87
CA TYR A 355 -13.63 -4.18 0.62
C TYR A 355 -14.14 -3.07 -0.30
N ALA A 356 -13.44 -1.92 -0.30
CA ALA A 356 -13.75 -0.81 -1.19
C ALA A 356 -12.74 -0.70 -2.34
N GLU A 357 -13.23 -0.39 -3.53
CA GLU A 357 -12.43 0.15 -4.63
C GLU A 357 -12.82 1.60 -4.90
N VAL A 358 -11.88 2.52 -4.71
CA VAL A 358 -12.05 3.94 -5.01
C VAL A 358 -11.29 4.26 -6.28
N THR A 359 -11.96 4.82 -7.29
CA THR A 359 -11.31 5.25 -8.53
C THR A 359 -11.31 6.77 -8.63
N VAL A 360 -10.12 7.38 -8.70
CA VAL A 360 -9.93 8.83 -8.86
C VAL A 360 -9.25 9.10 -10.19
N ASN A 361 -9.92 9.83 -11.09
CA ASN A 361 -9.43 10.15 -12.44
C ASN A 361 -8.93 8.91 -13.21
N GLY A 362 -9.68 7.81 -13.11
CA GLY A 362 -9.37 6.52 -13.76
C GLY A 362 -8.32 5.66 -13.04
N ARG A 363 -7.81 6.10 -11.88
CA ARG A 363 -6.86 5.32 -11.07
C ARG A 363 -7.55 4.64 -9.90
N VAL A 364 -7.41 3.32 -9.80
CA VAL A 364 -8.07 2.47 -8.80
C VAL A 364 -7.19 2.30 -7.56
N TYR A 365 -7.79 2.54 -6.39
CA TYR A 365 -7.23 2.32 -5.06
C TYR A 365 -8.08 1.23 -4.40
N THR A 366 -7.44 0.17 -3.91
CA THR A 366 -8.12 -0.95 -3.24
C THR A 366 -7.88 -0.83 -1.74
N GLU A 367 -8.94 -0.87 -0.94
CA GLU A 367 -8.87 -0.82 0.52
C GLU A 367 -8.77 -2.22 1.16
N ALA A 368 -8.53 -2.29 2.47
CA ALA A 368 -8.39 -3.56 3.18
C ALA A 368 -9.65 -4.42 3.10
N VAL A 369 -9.49 -5.75 3.14
CA VAL A 369 -10.63 -6.66 3.23
C VAL A 369 -11.02 -6.86 4.70
N HIS A 370 -12.32 -6.75 4.98
CA HIS A 370 -12.92 -7.07 6.27
C HIS A 370 -13.68 -8.39 6.16
N PHE A 371 -13.02 -9.47 6.60
CA PHE A 371 -13.56 -10.82 6.47
C PHE A 371 -14.72 -11.13 7.43
N GLY A 372 -15.80 -11.71 6.91
CA GLY A 372 -16.91 -12.29 7.66
C GLY A 372 -17.70 -11.26 8.49
N SER A 373 -17.96 -10.11 7.89
CA SER A 373 -18.66 -8.98 8.53
C SER A 373 -19.90 -8.59 7.73
N ASP A 374 -21.05 -8.55 8.40
CA ASP A 374 -22.30 -7.98 7.89
C ASP A 374 -22.33 -6.45 8.04
N HIS A 375 -21.45 -5.91 8.89
CA HIS A 375 -21.30 -4.48 9.13
C HIS A 375 -19.85 -4.16 9.42
N VAL A 376 -19.31 -3.20 8.69
CA VAL A 376 -17.95 -2.70 8.79
C VAL A 376 -18.03 -1.21 9.09
N THR A 377 -17.60 -0.81 10.28
CA THR A 377 -17.25 0.59 10.57
C THR A 377 -15.74 0.68 10.46
N THR A 378 -15.22 1.39 9.47
CA THR A 378 -13.77 1.43 9.27
C THR A 378 -13.22 2.76 9.72
N GLU A 379 -12.21 2.68 10.58
CA GLU A 379 -11.27 3.79 10.75
C GLU A 379 -10.18 3.76 9.66
N ALA A 380 -10.05 2.63 8.97
CA ALA A 380 -8.89 2.25 8.18
C ALA A 380 -9.05 2.41 6.65
N TRP A 381 -10.26 2.51 6.09
CA TRP A 381 -10.42 2.70 4.64
C TRP A 381 -10.29 4.17 4.29
N LEU A 382 -9.09 4.56 3.89
CA LEU A 382 -8.74 5.91 3.50
C LEU A 382 -7.93 5.88 2.21
N THR A 383 -8.58 6.23 1.11
CA THR A 383 -7.89 6.49 -0.14
C THR A 383 -7.33 7.92 -0.14
N LEU A 384 -6.03 8.07 -0.43
CA LEU A 384 -5.37 9.36 -0.64
C LEU A 384 -4.81 9.43 -2.07
N ALA A 385 -5.47 10.20 -2.93
CA ALA A 385 -5.13 10.33 -4.34
C ALA A 385 -4.52 11.71 -4.65
N PRO A 386 -3.25 11.81 -5.08
CA PRO A 386 -2.64 13.08 -5.46
C PRO A 386 -3.15 13.51 -6.83
N LEU A 387 -3.61 14.75 -6.93
CA LEU A 387 -4.04 15.34 -8.20
C LEU A 387 -2.85 15.85 -9.00
N LEU A 388 -2.98 15.84 -10.32
CA LEU A 388 -1.98 16.47 -11.20
C LEU A 388 -2.10 18.00 -11.14
N PRO A 389 -1.00 18.75 -11.31
CA PRO A 389 -1.06 20.21 -11.40
C PRO A 389 -2.03 20.67 -12.49
N GLY A 390 -2.89 21.64 -12.16
CA GLY A 390 -3.90 22.17 -13.08
C GLY A 390 -5.20 21.38 -13.17
N THR A 391 -5.35 20.30 -12.40
CA THR A 391 -6.63 19.60 -12.24
C THR A 391 -7.67 20.58 -11.68
N SER A 392 -8.84 20.65 -12.31
CA SER A 392 -9.97 21.49 -11.86
C SER A 392 -11.26 20.70 -11.63
N GLN A 393 -11.31 19.47 -12.15
CA GLN A 393 -12.38 18.52 -11.97
C GLN A 393 -11.81 17.16 -11.61
N VAL A 394 -12.58 16.38 -10.85
CA VAL A 394 -12.24 15.03 -10.41
C VAL A 394 -13.39 14.10 -10.79
N SER A 395 -13.05 13.07 -11.56
CA SER A 395 -13.92 11.92 -11.78
C SER A 395 -13.69 10.94 -10.64
N LEU A 396 -14.75 10.66 -9.87
CA LEU A 396 -14.70 9.80 -8.70
C LEU A 396 -15.69 8.66 -8.82
N SER A 397 -15.27 7.46 -8.43
CA SER A 397 -16.12 6.28 -8.34
C SER A 397 -15.79 5.51 -7.07
N VAL A 398 -16.82 5.01 -6.36
CA VAL A 398 -16.68 4.16 -5.18
C VAL A 398 -17.49 2.89 -5.40
N ALA A 399 -16.81 1.73 -5.36
CA ALA A 399 -17.41 0.40 -5.42
C ALA A 399 -17.17 -0.33 -4.10
N ILE A 400 -18.20 -1.02 -3.61
CA ILE A 400 -18.06 -2.00 -2.52
C ILE A 400 -18.14 -3.38 -3.13
N ARG A 401 -17.26 -4.26 -2.70
CA ARG A 401 -17.18 -5.63 -3.19
C ARG A 401 -17.21 -6.60 -2.03
N ASP A 402 -17.81 -7.74 -2.27
CA ASP A 402 -17.66 -8.94 -1.46
C ASP A 402 -16.58 -9.83 -2.06
N GLN A 403 -15.62 -10.23 -1.22
CA GLN A 403 -14.53 -11.10 -1.65
C GLN A 403 -14.91 -12.58 -1.51
N ASP A 404 -15.42 -13.18 -2.58
CA ASP A 404 -15.77 -14.59 -2.59
C ASP A 404 -14.55 -15.53 -2.72
N THR A 405 -14.20 -16.18 -1.60
CA THR A 405 -13.33 -17.35 -1.42
C THR A 405 -12.11 -17.55 -2.37
N VAL A 406 -10.93 -17.51 -1.75
CA VAL A 406 -9.59 -17.98 -2.23
C VAL A 406 -9.59 -19.33 -2.98
N LEU A 407 -10.56 -20.21 -2.74
CA LEU A 407 -10.50 -21.62 -3.12
C LEU A 407 -11.42 -22.03 -4.28
N GLY A 408 -12.47 -21.25 -4.58
CA GLY A 408 -13.43 -21.58 -5.63
C GLY A 408 -13.08 -20.98 -7.00
N SER A 409 -12.45 -19.80 -6.99
CA SER A 409 -12.36 -18.90 -8.14
C SER A 409 -10.94 -18.44 -8.49
N ALA A 410 -9.89 -18.93 -7.80
CA ALA A 410 -8.49 -18.55 -8.03
C ALA A 410 -7.97 -18.76 -9.47
N TRP A 411 -8.82 -19.21 -10.40
CA TRP A 411 -8.56 -19.22 -11.84
C TRP A 411 -9.71 -18.65 -12.68
N PRO A 412 -9.40 -17.86 -13.72
CA PRO A 412 -10.35 -17.14 -14.59
C PRO A 412 -11.12 -18.05 -15.56
N ARG A 413 -11.30 -19.34 -15.25
CA ARG A 413 -12.04 -20.27 -16.13
C ARG A 413 -13.52 -20.38 -15.83
N GLY A 414 -14.02 -19.67 -14.83
CA GLY A 414 -15.45 -19.70 -14.51
C GLY A 414 -15.90 -18.57 -13.60
N GLY A 415 -15.80 -17.32 -14.07
CA GLY A 415 -16.78 -16.25 -13.81
C GLY A 415 -17.15 -15.80 -12.39
N GLY A 416 -16.70 -16.45 -11.31
CA GLY A 416 -16.89 -15.96 -9.95
C GLY A 416 -15.80 -14.94 -9.63
N GLY A 417 -15.92 -13.73 -10.16
CA GLY A 417 -15.14 -12.60 -9.65
C GLY A 417 -15.81 -12.07 -8.39
N ASP A 418 -15.05 -11.37 -7.54
CA ASP A 418 -15.56 -10.67 -6.36
C ASP A 418 -16.88 -9.96 -6.66
N ASP A 419 -17.92 -10.29 -5.91
CA ASP A 419 -19.28 -9.83 -6.16
C ASP A 419 -19.37 -8.33 -5.90
N LEU A 420 -19.71 -7.59 -6.95
CA LEU A 420 -19.92 -6.14 -6.85
C LEU A 420 -21.27 -5.90 -6.16
N CYS A 421 -21.21 -5.39 -4.94
CA CYS A 421 -22.36 -4.97 -4.15
C CYS A 421 -22.99 -3.75 -4.80
N ASP A 422 -24.31 -3.74 -4.90
CA ASP A 422 -25.04 -2.57 -5.36
C ASP A 422 -25.12 -1.53 -4.24
N ILE A 423 -24.45 -0.39 -4.45
CA ILE A 423 -24.49 0.77 -3.56
C ILE A 423 -25.06 2.03 -4.25
N ASN A 424 -25.46 1.96 -5.53
CA ASN A 424 -25.82 3.16 -6.28
C ASN A 424 -27.35 3.41 -6.22
N PRO A 425 -27.81 4.64 -5.91
CA PRO A 425 -29.22 4.97 -5.91
C PRO A 425 -29.93 4.96 -7.28
N GLU A 426 -29.22 4.78 -8.39
CA GLU A 426 -29.78 4.77 -9.74
C GLU A 426 -29.95 3.33 -10.26
N PRO A 427 -31.16 2.93 -10.73
CA PRO A 427 -31.39 1.59 -11.26
C PRO A 427 -30.40 1.20 -12.36
N GLY A 428 -29.79 0.02 -12.22
CA GLY A 428 -28.85 -0.55 -13.21
C GLY A 428 -27.39 -0.12 -13.04
N TYR A 429 -27.08 0.70 -12.03
CA TYR A 429 -25.71 0.99 -11.62
C TYR A 429 -25.46 0.32 -10.28
N ARG A 430 -24.25 -0.22 -10.07
CA ARG A 430 -23.85 -0.82 -8.78
C ARG A 430 -22.81 -0.01 -8.02
N THR A 431 -22.22 0.99 -8.69
CA THR A 431 -21.08 1.76 -8.22
C THR A 431 -21.48 3.22 -8.15
N TRP A 432 -21.17 3.89 -7.05
CA TRP A 432 -21.43 5.33 -6.95
C TRP A 432 -20.41 6.10 -7.77
N THR A 433 -20.85 7.05 -8.59
CA THR A 433 -19.96 7.89 -9.42
C THR A 433 -20.32 9.37 -9.32
N ALA A 434 -19.32 10.25 -9.43
CA ALA A 434 -19.51 11.68 -9.52
C ALA A 434 -18.41 12.38 -10.31
N GLU A 435 -18.77 13.44 -11.02
CA GLU A 435 -17.83 14.43 -11.55
C GLU A 435 -17.90 15.66 -10.64
N LEU A 436 -16.81 15.96 -9.94
CA LEU A 436 -16.77 16.97 -8.89
C LEU A 436 -15.80 18.09 -9.29
N SER A 437 -16.22 19.36 -9.21
CA SER A 437 -15.26 20.46 -9.36
C SER A 437 -14.46 20.63 -8.06
N LEU A 438 -13.19 21.02 -8.18
CA LEU A 438 -12.37 21.29 -6.98
C LEU A 438 -12.91 22.49 -6.18
N ALA A 439 -13.56 23.43 -6.85
CA ALA A 439 -14.20 24.57 -6.19
C ALA A 439 -15.37 24.10 -5.31
N ASP A 440 -16.19 23.15 -5.79
CA ASP A 440 -17.30 22.60 -5.01
C ASP A 440 -16.80 21.77 -3.83
N LEU A 441 -15.76 20.95 -4.03
CA LEU A 441 -15.13 20.20 -2.93
C LEU A 441 -14.50 21.13 -1.87
N ALA A 442 -13.83 22.20 -2.30
CA ALA A 442 -13.28 23.19 -1.38
C ALA A 442 -14.37 23.99 -0.65
N ALA A 443 -15.50 24.27 -1.31
CA ALA A 443 -16.65 24.94 -0.70
C ALA A 443 -17.41 24.04 0.28
N ALA A 444 -17.50 22.74 -0.02
CA ALA A 444 -18.04 21.74 0.89
C ALA A 444 -17.16 21.63 2.16
N GLY A 445 -15.83 21.60 1.98
CA GLY A 445 -14.78 21.46 2.99
C GLY A 445 -14.58 22.62 3.98
N SER A 446 -15.65 23.22 4.50
CA SER A 446 -15.59 24.05 5.73
C SER A 446 -14.85 23.28 6.86
N PRO A 447 -14.29 23.92 7.92
CA PRO A 447 -13.40 23.27 8.90
C PRO A 447 -13.96 22.05 9.66
N ALA A 448 -15.19 21.60 9.35
CA ALA A 448 -15.88 20.48 9.94
C ALA A 448 -16.71 19.65 8.94
N GLY A 449 -16.35 19.51 7.65
CA GLY A 449 -16.98 18.46 6.84
C GLY A 449 -16.65 18.45 5.35
N GLY A 450 -16.12 17.32 4.87
CA GLY A 450 -16.13 16.99 3.44
C GLY A 450 -17.54 16.80 2.87
N LEU A 451 -17.60 16.45 1.59
CA LEU A 451 -18.84 16.00 0.96
C LEU A 451 -19.19 14.61 1.52
N GLY A 452 -20.11 14.59 2.48
CA GLY A 452 -20.68 13.35 3.02
C GLY A 452 -21.63 12.72 2.02
N VAL A 453 -21.45 11.43 1.77
CA VAL A 453 -22.32 10.62 0.92
C VAL A 453 -22.81 9.43 1.76
N SER A 454 -24.12 9.28 1.84
CA SER A 454 -24.77 8.13 2.44
C SER A 454 -25.67 7.47 1.40
N THR A 455 -25.55 6.15 1.28
CA THR A 455 -26.43 5.34 0.42
C THR A 455 -27.50 4.62 1.26
N ASP A 456 -27.54 4.87 2.58
CA ASP A 456 -28.59 4.38 3.48
C ASP A 456 -29.98 4.85 3.05
N GLY A 457 -30.96 3.95 3.11
CA GLY A 457 -32.38 4.27 2.84
C GLY A 457 -32.78 4.18 1.37
N TRP A 458 -31.85 3.84 0.47
CA TRP A 458 -32.21 3.52 -0.90
C TRP A 458 -32.82 2.12 -1.02
N ARG A 459 -33.77 1.96 -1.92
CA ARG A 459 -34.40 0.67 -2.24
C ARG A 459 -34.10 0.34 -3.69
N ALA A 460 -33.24 -0.65 -3.91
CA ALA A 460 -33.05 -1.22 -5.23
C ALA A 460 -34.39 -1.78 -5.76
N ALA A 461 -34.59 -1.70 -7.07
CA ALA A 461 -35.73 -2.35 -7.69
C ALA A 461 -35.70 -3.86 -7.35
N PRO A 462 -36.86 -4.50 -7.12
CA PRO A 462 -36.90 -5.94 -6.87
C PRO A 462 -36.18 -6.73 -7.97
N GLY A 463 -35.09 -7.44 -7.62
CA GLY A 463 -34.34 -8.33 -8.51
C GLY A 463 -32.90 -7.92 -8.82
N ASP A 464 -32.43 -6.76 -8.35
CA ASP A 464 -31.07 -6.26 -8.58
C ASP A 464 -30.12 -6.64 -7.42
N GLY A 465 -29.53 -7.85 -7.48
CA GLY A 465 -28.25 -8.21 -6.82
C GLY A 465 -28.11 -8.07 -5.30
N ALA A 466 -26.90 -8.40 -4.82
CA ALA A 466 -26.46 -8.27 -3.44
C ALA A 466 -26.40 -6.78 -3.02
N GLU A 467 -27.13 -6.42 -1.95
CA GLU A 467 -27.33 -5.02 -1.54
C GLU A 467 -26.48 -4.68 -0.31
N ALA A 468 -25.57 -3.71 -0.45
CA ALA A 468 -24.86 -3.10 0.65
C ALA A 468 -25.18 -1.60 0.72
N ALA A 469 -25.19 -1.04 1.92
CA ALA A 469 -25.22 0.40 2.12
C ALA A 469 -23.85 0.88 2.61
N ALA A 470 -23.34 1.92 1.98
CA ALA A 470 -22.08 2.57 2.31
C ALA A 470 -22.27 4.04 2.71
N LYS A 471 -21.44 4.49 3.66
CA LYS A 471 -21.24 5.90 4.00
C LYS A 471 -19.78 6.27 3.79
N PHE A 472 -19.54 7.37 3.11
CA PHE A 472 -18.20 7.87 2.87
C PHE A 472 -18.15 9.38 2.78
N VAL A 473 -16.97 9.93 3.09
CA VAL A 473 -16.69 11.37 3.08
C VAL A 473 -15.59 11.64 2.06
N ILE A 474 -15.80 12.67 1.23
CA ILE A 474 -14.85 13.11 0.22
C ILE A 474 -14.31 14.49 0.60
N GLU A 475 -13.00 14.60 0.72
CA GLU A 475 -12.32 15.82 1.16
C GLU A 475 -11.21 16.23 0.20
N LEU A 476 -11.02 17.54 0.07
CA LEU A 476 -9.87 18.11 -0.62
C LEU A 476 -8.81 18.47 0.42
N LEU A 477 -7.61 17.89 0.30
CA LEU A 477 -6.49 18.21 1.19
C LEU A 477 -5.45 19.03 0.44
N GLU A 478 -5.17 20.21 0.98
CA GLU A 478 -3.99 20.97 0.60
C GLU A 478 -2.79 20.51 1.44
N SER A 479 -1.59 20.58 0.88
CA SER A 479 -0.38 20.28 1.65
C SER A 479 -0.28 21.14 2.92
N GLY A 480 0.08 20.49 4.04
CA GLY A 480 0.14 21.10 5.36
C GLY A 480 -1.21 21.38 6.02
N ARG A 481 -2.34 21.03 5.38
CA ARG A 481 -3.61 20.93 6.09
C ARG A 481 -3.78 19.50 6.58
N ASP A 482 -4.10 19.36 7.85
CA ASP A 482 -4.55 18.09 8.42
C ASP A 482 -5.98 17.80 7.99
N LEU A 483 -6.46 16.56 8.17
CA LEU A 483 -7.90 16.33 8.03
C LEU A 483 -8.61 17.15 9.13
N GLY A 484 -9.85 17.54 8.85
CA GLY A 484 -10.67 18.08 9.93
C GLY A 484 -10.86 17.02 11.02
N PRO A 485 -11.16 17.41 12.28
CA PRO A 485 -11.66 16.45 13.25
C PRO A 485 -12.85 15.74 12.64
N ARG A 486 -12.97 14.43 12.87
CA ARG A 486 -14.09 13.63 12.34
C ARG A 486 -15.39 14.41 12.58
N PRO A 487 -16.10 14.83 11.51
CA PRO A 487 -17.35 15.51 11.70
C PRO A 487 -18.26 14.58 12.51
N GLY A 488 -18.85 15.08 13.59
CA GLY A 488 -20.04 14.41 14.12
C GLY A 488 -21.05 14.43 13.00
N VAL A 489 -21.29 13.29 12.35
CA VAL A 489 -22.11 13.15 11.15
C VAL A 489 -23.42 13.91 11.37
N LYS A 490 -23.55 15.07 10.73
CA LYS A 490 -24.86 15.68 10.52
C LYS A 490 -25.31 15.11 9.19
N ASP A 491 -26.29 14.21 9.23
CA ASP A 491 -26.90 13.62 8.04
C ASP A 491 -27.35 14.75 7.10
N GLN A 492 -26.52 15.10 6.12
CA GLN A 492 -27.01 15.76 4.92
C GLN A 492 -27.48 14.64 4.01
N GLU A 493 -28.79 14.36 4.03
CA GLU A 493 -29.41 13.58 2.97
C GLU A 493 -29.17 14.30 1.64
N VAL A 494 -28.14 13.89 0.91
CA VAL A 494 -27.99 14.26 -0.49
C VAL A 494 -29.03 13.45 -1.26
N SER A 495 -30.27 13.94 -1.29
CA SER A 495 -31.32 13.36 -2.11
C SER A 495 -30.86 13.43 -3.58
N ALA A 496 -30.91 12.30 -4.28
CA ALA A 496 -30.53 12.16 -5.70
C ALA A 496 -31.33 13.06 -6.67
N ARG A 497 -32.21 13.95 -6.19
CA ARG A 497 -33.04 14.84 -7.01
C ARG A 497 -32.38 16.16 -7.43
N ASP A 498 -31.21 16.50 -6.90
CA ASP A 498 -30.55 17.80 -7.19
C ASP A 498 -29.29 17.68 -8.07
N ARG A 499 -29.17 16.63 -8.90
CA ARG A 499 -28.13 16.51 -9.95
C ARG A 499 -28.72 16.62 -11.35
#